data_AF-A0A0H5B8L6-F1
#
_entry.id   AF-A0A0H5B8L6-F1
#
_cell.length_a   1.000
_cell.length_b   1.000
_cell.length_c   1.000
_cell.angle_alpha   90.00
_cell.angle_beta   90.00
_cell.angle_gamma   90.00
#
_symmetry.space_group_name_H-M   'P 1'
#
loop_
_entity.id
_entity.type
_entity.pdbx_description
1 polymer ?
#
loop_
_entity_poly.entity_id
_entity_poly.type
_entity_poly.pdbx_seq_one_letter_code
_entity_poly.pdbx_strand_id
1 'polypeptide(L)'
;MPCGQLPVLEIDGTKIPQSHAIARHLAREFNLYGNSKMDKTNADVVVDSCLEVYNEYVKTVFEKDESKLSELVKKFEETATRVLPFLQKLLEG
;
A
#
# COMPACT_ATOMS: atom_id res chain seq x y z
N MET A 1 20.44 -8.56 -7.50
CA MET A 1 19.34 -7.84 -6.83
C MET A 1 18.19 -7.72 -7.82
N PRO A 2 17.10 -8.49 -7.67
CA PRO A 2 15.98 -8.42 -8.60
C PRO A 2 15.48 -6.96 -8.72
N CYS A 3 15.29 -6.48 -9.95
CA CYS A 3 14.81 -5.13 -10.26
C CYS A 3 15.63 -3.95 -9.74
N GLY A 4 16.81 -4.16 -9.15
CA GLY A 4 17.68 -3.07 -8.67
C GLY A 4 17.09 -2.19 -7.56
N GLN A 5 16.06 -2.68 -6.85
CA GLN A 5 15.36 -1.94 -5.80
C GLN A 5 15.32 -2.76 -4.50
N LEU A 6 15.10 -2.06 -3.39
CA LEU A 6 14.79 -2.65 -2.08
C LEU A 6 13.35 -2.31 -1.69
N PRO A 7 12.70 -3.13 -0.84
CA PRO A 7 13.22 -4.33 -0.18
C PRO A 7 13.24 -5.58 -1.07
N VAL A 8 14.06 -6.56 -0.67
CA VAL A 8 14.08 -7.94 -1.21
C VAL A 8 14.10 -8.90 -0.03
N LEU A 9 13.15 -9.84 0.01
CA LEU A 9 13.15 -10.95 0.97
C LEU A 9 13.85 -12.17 0.32
N GLU A 10 14.71 -12.85 1.07
CA GLU A 10 15.39 -14.08 0.64
C GLU A 10 15.00 -15.25 1.55
N ILE A 11 14.45 -16.32 0.97
CA ILE A 11 14.06 -17.55 1.66
C ILE A 11 14.70 -18.72 0.89
N ASP A 12 15.59 -19.46 1.55
CA ASP A 12 16.28 -20.63 0.96
C ASP A 12 16.89 -20.36 -0.43
N GLY A 13 17.51 -19.19 -0.59
CA GLY A 13 18.11 -18.74 -1.85
C GLY A 13 17.13 -18.18 -2.89
N THR A 14 15.81 -18.27 -2.65
CA THR A 14 14.78 -17.64 -3.49
C THR A 14 14.61 -16.18 -3.10
N LYS A 15 14.69 -15.26 -4.06
CA LYS A 15 14.57 -13.80 -3.85
C LYS A 15 13.22 -13.27 -4.32
N ILE A 16 12.46 -12.68 -3.40
CA ILE A 16 11.17 -12.06 -3.63
C ILE A 16 11.34 -10.53 -3.54
N PRO A 17 11.25 -9.79 -4.66
CA PRO A 17 11.20 -8.32 -4.63
C PRO A 17 9.78 -7.81 -4.35
N GLN A 18 9.63 -6.49 -4.23
CA GLN A 18 8.36 -5.76 -4.04
C GLN A 18 7.78 -5.93 -2.62
N SER A 19 7.83 -4.86 -1.83
CA SER A 19 7.36 -4.81 -0.44
C SER A 19 5.96 -5.42 -0.25
N HIS A 20 5.00 -5.12 -1.12
CA HIS A 20 3.63 -5.63 -1.01
C HIS A 20 3.49 -7.10 -1.41
N ALA A 21 4.30 -7.58 -2.37
CA ALA A 21 4.33 -9.00 -2.70
C ALA A 21 4.93 -9.81 -1.54
N ILE A 22 5.99 -9.29 -0.93
CA ILE A 22 6.61 -9.84 0.29
C ILE A 22 5.58 -9.89 1.42
N ALA A 23 4.89 -8.78 1.72
CA ALA A 23 3.89 -8.72 2.77
C ALA A 23 2.75 -9.73 2.54
N ARG A 24 2.22 -9.83 1.31
CA ARG A 24 1.19 -10.80 0.96
C ARG A 24 1.68 -12.25 1.04
N HIS A 25 2.94 -12.52 0.69
CA HIS A 25 3.54 -13.84 0.85
C HIS A 25 3.60 -14.24 2.33
N LEU A 26 4.18 -13.40 3.17
CA LEU A 26 4.26 -13.65 4.62
C LEU A 26 2.87 -13.76 5.25
N ALA A 27 1.92 -12.92 4.84
CA ALA A 27 0.55 -13.02 5.33
C ALA A 27 -0.11 -14.37 4.99
N ARG A 28 0.22 -14.99 3.85
CA ARG A 28 -0.24 -16.35 3.54
C ARG A 28 0.47 -17.40 4.39
N GLU A 29 1.79 -17.31 4.55
CA GLU A 29 2.57 -18.26 5.36
C GLU A 29 2.12 -18.28 6.83
N PHE A 30 1.74 -17.12 7.37
CA PHE A 30 1.33 -16.99 8.77
C PHE A 30 -0.19 -16.96 8.98
N ASN A 31 -1.00 -17.30 7.97
CA ASN A 31 -2.47 -17.33 8.06
C ASN A 31 -3.11 -15.97 8.45
N LEU A 32 -2.52 -14.86 8.01
CA LEU A 32 -2.98 -13.49 8.23
C LEU A 32 -3.69 -12.86 7.01
N TYR A 33 -3.93 -13.64 5.96
CA TYR A 33 -4.51 -13.15 4.70
C TYR A 33 -5.99 -13.56 4.50
N GLY A 34 -6.67 -13.97 5.57
CA GLY A 34 -8.07 -14.41 5.52
C GLY A 34 -8.27 -15.85 5.04
N ASN A 35 -9.45 -16.41 5.33
CA ASN A 35 -9.75 -17.82 5.08
C ASN A 35 -10.54 -18.02 3.79
N SER A 36 -11.50 -17.13 3.53
CA SER A 36 -12.34 -17.19 2.33
C SER A 36 -11.72 -16.44 1.15
N LYS A 37 -12.22 -16.70 -0.07
CA LYS A 37 -11.86 -15.91 -1.25
C LYS A 37 -12.21 -14.44 -1.05
N MET A 38 -13.34 -14.15 -0.40
CA MET A 38 -13.79 -12.78 -0.15
C MET A 38 -12.97 -12.09 0.93
N ASP A 39 -12.49 -12.82 1.96
CA ASP A 39 -11.63 -12.24 3.00
C ASP A 39 -10.32 -11.74 2.37
N LYS A 40 -9.76 -12.54 1.47
CA LYS A 40 -8.54 -12.20 0.71
C LYS A 40 -8.76 -10.97 -0.16
N THR A 41 -9.86 -10.94 -0.91
CA THR A 41 -10.26 -9.78 -1.72
C THR A 41 -10.43 -8.54 -0.85
N ASN A 42 -11.08 -8.66 0.32
CA ASN A 42 -11.28 -7.53 1.23
C ASN A 42 -9.94 -7.03 1.80
N ALA A 43 -9.02 -7.94 2.14
CA ALA A 43 -7.67 -7.57 2.56
C ALA A 43 -6.93 -6.78 1.46
N ASP A 44 -7.02 -7.22 0.21
CA ASP A 44 -6.44 -6.51 -0.93
C ASP A 44 -7.09 -5.13 -1.14
N VAL A 45 -8.42 -5.05 -1.09
CA VAL A 45 -9.15 -3.77 -1.20
C VAL A 45 -8.67 -2.78 -0.14
N VAL A 46 -8.53 -3.22 1.11
CA VAL A 46 -8.06 -2.35 2.20
C VAL A 46 -6.62 -1.90 1.96
N VAL A 47 -5.71 -2.83 1.64
CA VAL A 47 -4.29 -2.52 1.43
C VAL A 47 -4.11 -1.59 0.24
N ASP A 48 -4.74 -1.88 -0.90
CA ASP A 48 -4.59 -1.08 -2.12
C ASP A 48 -5.22 0.31 -1.98
N SER A 49 -6.32 0.44 -1.23
CA SER A 49 -6.90 1.75 -0.88
C SER A 49 -5.94 2.57 -0.01
N CYS A 50 -5.35 1.96 1.02
CA CYS A 50 -4.32 2.62 1.83
C CYS A 50 -3.11 3.04 1.00
N LEU A 51 -2.71 2.22 0.01
CA LEU A 51 -1.60 2.54 -0.87
C LEU A 51 -1.88 3.69 -1.81
N GLU A 52 -3.12 3.87 -2.26
CA GLU A 52 -3.51 5.02 -3.06
C GLU A 52 -3.20 6.33 -2.31
N VAL A 53 -3.60 6.41 -1.04
CA VAL A 53 -3.34 7.57 -0.17
C VAL A 53 -1.84 7.70 0.13
N TYR A 54 -1.17 6.59 0.50
CA TYR A 54 0.26 6.59 0.82
C TYR A 54 1.12 7.04 -0.36
N ASN A 55 0.79 6.63 -1.58
CA ASN A 55 1.56 6.99 -2.78
C ASN A 55 1.49 8.49 -3.09
N GLU A 56 0.36 9.15 -2.85
CA GLU A 56 0.28 10.61 -2.99
C GLU A 56 0.99 11.31 -1.81
N TYR A 57 0.85 10.80 -0.59
CA TYR A 57 1.58 11.31 0.58
C TYR A 57 3.10 11.30 0.39
N VAL A 58 3.67 10.16 -0.05
CA VAL A 58 5.11 10.01 -0.25
C VAL A 58 5.68 11.03 -1.24
N LYS A 59 4.92 11.42 -2.27
CA LYS A 59 5.36 12.47 -3.21
C LYS A 59 5.55 13.81 -2.51
N THR A 60 4.71 14.13 -1.53
CA THR A 60 4.86 15.37 -0.74
C THR A 60 6.12 15.37 0.12
N VAL A 61 6.49 14.22 0.68
CA VAL A 61 7.66 14.07 1.59
C VAL A 61 8.99 14.30 0.87
N PHE A 62 9.08 13.95 -0.41
CA PHE A 62 10.32 14.04 -1.19
C PHE A 62 10.40 15.27 -2.10
N GLU A 63 9.35 16.09 -2.20
CA GLU A 63 9.36 17.31 -2.99
C GLU A 63 10.04 18.46 -2.21
N LYS A 64 10.87 19.24 -2.92
CA LYS A 64 11.62 20.36 -2.35
C LYS A 64 11.16 21.71 -2.89
N ASP A 65 10.48 21.72 -4.03
CA ASP A 65 9.91 22.92 -4.64
C ASP A 65 8.57 23.26 -3.99
N GLU A 66 8.48 24.46 -3.38
CA GLU A 66 7.28 24.90 -2.67
C GLU A 66 6.03 24.99 -3.55
N SER A 67 6.20 25.37 -4.82
CA SER A 67 5.07 25.51 -5.74
C SER A 67 4.47 24.15 -6.09
N LYS A 68 5.33 23.16 -6.38
CA LYS A 68 4.92 21.78 -6.65
C LYS A 68 4.39 21.09 -5.39
N LEU A 69 4.98 21.38 -4.24
CA LEU A 69 4.50 20.84 -2.96
C LEU A 69 3.05 21.22 -2.70
N SER A 70 2.65 22.47 -2.98
CA SER A 70 1.25 22.91 -2.83
C SER A 70 0.28 22.10 -3.69
N GLU A 71 0.65 21.79 -4.94
CA GLU A 71 -0.17 20.96 -5.84
C GLU A 71 -0.25 19.50 -5.36
N LEU A 72 0.87 18.93 -4.92
CA LEU A 72 0.92 17.55 -4.40
C LEU A 72 0.13 17.40 -3.10
N VAL A 73 0.17 18.40 -2.21
CA VAL A 73 -0.62 18.40 -0.98
C VAL A 73 -2.12 18.41 -1.31
N LYS A 74 -2.58 19.25 -2.25
CA LYS A 74 -3.98 19.24 -2.69
C LYS A 74 -4.39 17.88 -3.24
N LYS A 75 -3.55 17.25 -4.06
CA LYS A 75 -3.84 15.92 -4.61
C LYS A 75 -3.89 14.83 -3.54
N PHE A 76 -2.99 14.90 -2.56
CA PHE A 76 -3.03 14.03 -1.38
C PHE A 76 -4.33 14.21 -0.60
N GLU A 77 -4.74 15.46 -0.33
CA GLU A 77 -5.99 15.78 0.36
C GLU A 77 -7.21 15.25 -0.40
N GLU A 78 -7.32 15.51 -1.70
CA GLU A 78 -8.40 15.01 -2.55
C GLU A 78 -8.49 13.48 -2.52
N THR A 79 -7.34 12.81 -2.59
CA THR A 79 -7.26 11.34 -2.53
C THR A 79 -7.68 10.82 -1.15
N ALA A 80 -7.18 11.43 -0.08
CA ALA A 80 -7.54 11.07 1.29
C ALA A 80 -9.03 11.30 1.58
N THR A 81 -9.60 12.44 1.15
CA THR A 81 -11.03 12.76 1.34
C THR A 81 -11.94 11.77 0.61
N ARG A 82 -11.51 11.21 -0.52
CA ARG A 82 -12.28 10.17 -1.22
C ARG A 82 -12.11 8.79 -0.57
N VAL A 83 -10.88 8.40 -0.24
CA VAL A 83 -10.55 7.03 0.14
C VAL A 83 -10.83 6.74 1.62
N LEU A 84 -10.53 7.67 2.53
CA LEU A 84 -10.68 7.42 3.97
C LEU A 84 -12.15 7.17 4.39
N PRO A 85 -13.16 7.92 3.88
CA PRO A 85 -14.56 7.62 4.21
C PRO A 85 -15.03 6.27 3.63
N PHE A 86 -14.50 5.85 2.49
CA PHE A 86 -14.77 4.52 1.93
C PHE A 86 -14.21 3.42 2.85
N LEU A 87 -12.94 3.56 3.26
CA LEU A 87 -12.29 2.64 4.20
C LEU A 87 -13.02 2.58 5.54
N GLN A 88 -13.43 3.73 6.08
CA GLN A 88 -14.21 3.78 7.32
C GLN A 88 -15.49 2.94 7.22
N LYS A 89 -16.30 3.18 6.18
CA LYS A 89 -17.54 2.42 5.96
C LYS A 89 -17.28 0.92 5.77
N LEU A 90 -16.22 0.57 5.04
CA LEU A 90 -15.86 -0.83 4.79
C LEU A 90 -15.48 -1.57 6.09
N LEU A 91 -14.83 -0.87 7.04
CA LEU A 91 -14.31 -1.45 8.28
C LEU A 91 -15.32 -1.43 9.44
N GLU A 92 -16.27 -0.49 9.44
CA GLU A 92 -17.29 -0.38 10.49
C GLU A 92 -18.41 -1.43 10.38
N GLY A 93 -18.61 -2.02 9.19
CA GLY A 93 -19.63 -3.05 8.94
C GLY A 93 -21.01 -2.50 8.62
#